data_AF-A0A940PY44-F1
#
_entry.id   AF-A0A940PY44-F1
#
_cell.length_a   1.000
_cell.length_b   1.000
_cell.length_c   1.000
_cell.angle_alpha   90.00
_cell.angle_beta   90.00
_cell.angle_gamma   90.00
#
_symmetry.space_group_name_H-M   'P 1'
#
loop_
_entity.id
_entity.type
_entity.pdbx_description
1 polymer ?
#
loop_
_entity_poly.entity_id
_entity_poly.type
_entity_poly.pdbx_seq_one_letter_code
_entity_poly.pdbx_strand_id
1 'polypeptide(L)'
;MILSLTTCVCQAQVFHLEQVADTAAMLVLTTDTMRSEWKIDYPVYRFQQCDIDGDGTREAVVGVVKPTRFDRSIARRVFIFKNFRGWIRPMWMGSSLGHELIDFRCTGGRVRAALRNRKGDCAVGDYAWDRFGLAFVEWIERDITQQHALDLLNDISEKDKE
;
A
#
# COMPACT_ATOMS: atom_id res chain seq x y z
N MET A 1 -29.49 32.46 -6.97
CA MET A 1 -28.83 31.34 -6.28
C MET A 1 -28.50 30.30 -7.34
N ILE A 2 -27.29 30.30 -7.87
CA ILE A 2 -26.86 29.34 -8.90
C ILE A 2 -26.20 28.18 -8.16
N LEU A 3 -26.86 27.01 -8.16
CA LEU A 3 -26.21 25.76 -7.74
C LEU A 3 -25.23 25.36 -8.85
N SER A 4 -23.93 25.57 -8.61
CA SER A 4 -22.89 24.88 -9.39
C SER A 4 -22.85 23.43 -8.93
N LEU A 5 -23.41 22.54 -9.75
CA LEU A 5 -23.09 21.12 -9.70
C LEU A 5 -21.66 20.97 -10.24
N THR A 6 -20.68 20.93 -9.34
CA THR A 6 -19.32 20.52 -9.69
C THR A 6 -19.39 19.02 -9.97
N THR A 7 -19.60 18.66 -11.24
CA THR A 7 -19.34 17.30 -11.72
C THR A 7 -17.87 17.01 -11.46
N CYS A 8 -17.60 16.14 -10.49
CA CYS A 8 -16.29 15.54 -10.31
C CYS A 8 -15.99 14.73 -11.57
N VAL A 9 -15.14 15.25 -12.45
CA VAL A 9 -14.58 14.46 -13.54
C VAL A 9 -13.66 13.46 -12.86
N CYS A 10 -14.15 12.25 -12.62
CA CYS A 10 -13.29 11.12 -12.28
C CYS A 10 -12.43 10.86 -13.52
N GLN A 11 -11.25 11.50 -13.61
CA GLN A 11 -10.30 11.17 -14.66
C GLN A 11 -9.94 9.70 -14.47
N ALA A 12 -10.09 8.90 -15.53
CA ALA A 12 -9.75 7.49 -15.45
C ALA A 12 -8.22 7.41 -15.25
N GLN A 13 -7.81 7.09 -14.03
CA GLN A 13 -6.42 6.76 -13.72
C GLN A 13 -6.32 5.28 -13.42
N VAL A 14 -5.21 4.68 -13.84
CA VAL A 14 -4.89 3.30 -13.50
C VAL A 14 -3.40 3.23 -13.19
N PHE A 15 -3.09 2.69 -12.02
CA PHE A 15 -1.74 2.21 -11.74
C PHE A 15 -1.62 0.73 -12.13
N HIS A 16 -0.48 0.35 -12.69
CA HIS A 16 -0.09 -1.04 -12.89
C HIS A 16 1.42 -1.21 -12.75
N LEU A 17 1.85 -2.46 -12.63
CA LEU A 17 3.28 -2.80 -12.61
C LEU A 17 3.67 -3.50 -13.91
N GLU A 18 4.78 -3.05 -14.49
CA GLU A 18 5.46 -3.72 -15.59
C GLU A 18 6.77 -4.30 -15.05
N GLN A 19 6.99 -5.61 -15.21
CA GLN A 19 8.24 -6.23 -14.77
C GLN A 19 9.34 -5.92 -15.78
N VAL A 20 10.46 -5.34 -15.32
CA VAL A 20 11.57 -4.90 -16.17
C VAL A 20 12.77 -5.84 -16.05
N ALA A 21 12.92 -6.49 -14.90
CA ALA A 21 13.92 -7.51 -14.64
C ALA A 21 13.45 -8.45 -13.51
N ASP A 22 14.28 -9.42 -13.13
CA ASP A 22 13.96 -10.37 -12.05
C ASP A 22 13.70 -9.69 -10.70
N THR A 23 14.35 -8.54 -10.44
CA THR A 23 14.27 -7.82 -9.15
C THR A 23 13.78 -6.39 -9.26
N ALA A 24 13.44 -5.92 -10.46
CA ALA A 24 13.03 -4.54 -10.71
C ALA A 24 11.70 -4.48 -11.48
N ALA A 25 10.85 -3.57 -11.05
CA ALA A 25 9.57 -3.29 -11.69
C ALA A 25 9.45 -1.80 -12.02
N MET A 26 8.65 -1.48 -13.02
CA MET A 26 8.20 -0.13 -13.31
C MET A 26 6.78 0.03 -12.78
N LEU A 27 6.57 0.99 -11.89
CA LEU A 27 5.23 1.46 -11.57
C LEU A 27 4.82 2.44 -12.67
N VAL A 28 3.68 2.16 -13.30
CA VAL A 28 3.16 2.96 -14.40
C VAL A 28 1.82 3.52 -13.97
N LEU A 29 1.64 4.82 -14.21
CA LEU A 29 0.38 5.53 -14.09
C LEU A 29 -0.06 5.90 -15.49
N THR A 30 -1.21 5.40 -15.89
CA THR A 30 -1.89 5.81 -17.12
C THR A 30 -3.11 6.64 -16.77
N THR A 31 -3.23 7.78 -17.42
CA THR A 31 -4.43 8.62 -17.43
C THR A 31 -4.91 8.78 -18.87
N ASP A 32 -6.05 9.43 -19.07
CA ASP A 32 -6.59 9.69 -20.42
C ASP A 32 -5.59 10.41 -21.35
N THR A 33 -4.70 11.24 -20.78
CA THR A 33 -3.83 12.13 -21.56
C THR A 33 -2.34 11.93 -21.30
N MET A 34 -1.97 11.19 -20.26
CA MET A 34 -0.58 11.10 -19.80
C MET A 34 -0.22 9.69 -19.36
N ARG A 35 1.06 9.35 -19.54
CA ARG A 35 1.71 8.20 -18.94
C ARG A 35 2.88 8.70 -18.09
N SER A 36 2.96 8.25 -16.85
CA SER A 36 4.08 8.51 -15.95
C SER A 36 4.64 7.19 -15.45
N GLU A 37 5.95 7.11 -15.32
CA GLU A 37 6.67 5.90 -14.95
C GLU A 37 7.56 6.17 -13.73
N TRP A 38 7.67 5.19 -12.84
CA TRP A 38 8.52 5.24 -11.67
C TRP A 38 9.22 3.90 -11.46
N LYS A 39 10.55 3.91 -11.51
CA LYS A 39 11.35 2.70 -11.34
C LYS A 39 11.36 2.27 -9.88
N ILE A 40 11.07 0.99 -9.64
CA ILE A 40 11.20 0.33 -8.35
C ILE A 40 12.38 -0.65 -8.43
N ASP A 41 13.52 -0.24 -7.88
CA ASP A 41 14.78 -1.01 -7.88
C ASP A 41 14.81 -2.14 -6.82
N TYR A 42 13.64 -2.62 -6.41
CA TYR A 42 13.49 -3.62 -5.34
C TYR A 42 12.47 -4.68 -5.75
N PRO A 43 12.67 -5.96 -5.34
CA PRO A 43 11.68 -7.00 -5.56
C PRO A 43 10.33 -6.59 -4.99
N VAL A 44 9.30 -6.66 -5.84
CA VAL A 44 7.92 -6.38 -5.46
C VAL A 44 7.24 -7.71 -5.12
N TYR A 45 6.70 -7.82 -3.91
CA TYR A 45 5.96 -9.00 -3.47
C TYR A 45 4.44 -8.78 -3.43
N ARG A 46 3.99 -7.51 -3.53
CA ARG A 46 2.57 -7.17 -3.52
C ARG A 46 2.30 -5.84 -4.22
N PHE A 47 1.16 -5.75 -4.89
CA PHE A 47 0.64 -4.51 -5.47
C PHE A 47 -0.87 -4.44 -5.27
N GLN A 48 -1.34 -3.32 -4.76
CA GLN A 48 -2.77 -3.02 -4.60
C GLN A 48 -3.03 -1.54 -4.91
N GLN A 49 -4.30 -1.22 -5.15
CA GLN A 49 -4.75 0.16 -5.32
C GLN A 49 -5.88 0.44 -4.33
N CYS A 50 -5.79 1.51 -3.56
CA CYS A 50 -6.86 1.92 -2.64
C CYS A 50 -6.79 3.42 -2.34
N ASP A 51 -7.94 4.04 -2.07
CA ASP A 51 -8.06 5.43 -1.65
C ASP A 51 -7.63 5.54 -0.17
N ILE A 52 -6.33 5.73 0.03
CA ILE A 52 -5.66 5.67 1.33
C ILE A 52 -5.83 6.98 2.09
N ASP A 53 -5.83 8.12 1.40
CA ASP A 53 -5.96 9.43 2.03
C ASP A 53 -7.39 10.00 1.99
N GLY A 54 -8.32 9.29 1.37
CA GLY A 54 -9.75 9.59 1.38
C GLY A 54 -10.15 10.72 0.43
N ASP A 55 -9.31 11.04 -0.56
CA ASP A 55 -9.57 12.10 -1.53
C ASP A 55 -10.45 11.64 -2.71
N GLY A 56 -10.83 10.36 -2.75
CA GLY A 56 -11.62 9.73 -3.80
C GLY A 56 -10.78 9.16 -4.95
N THR A 57 -9.47 9.38 -4.93
CA THR A 57 -8.50 8.85 -5.90
C THR A 57 -7.83 7.61 -5.31
N ARG A 58 -7.54 6.59 -6.13
CA ARG A 58 -6.85 5.38 -5.64
C ARG A 58 -5.34 5.54 -5.76
N GLU A 59 -4.64 5.43 -4.64
CA GLU A 59 -3.18 5.34 -4.56
C GLU A 59 -2.67 3.97 -5.00
N ALA A 60 -1.45 3.92 -5.51
CA ALA A 60 -0.69 2.69 -5.65
C ALA A 60 0.00 2.33 -4.32
N VAL A 61 -0.24 1.11 -3.84
CA VAL A 61 0.32 0.56 -2.61
C VAL A 61 1.17 -0.64 -2.96
N VAL A 62 2.49 -0.49 -2.82
CA VAL A 62 3.48 -1.45 -3.32
C VAL A 62 4.26 -2.07 -2.17
N GLY A 63 4.19 -3.39 -2.05
CA GLY A 63 5.03 -4.17 -1.13
C GLY A 63 6.39 -4.46 -1.76
N VAL A 64 7.47 -3.96 -1.16
CA VAL A 64 8.85 -4.15 -1.63
C VAL A 64 9.71 -4.86 -0.59
N VAL A 65 10.76 -5.56 -1.04
CA VAL A 65 11.78 -6.16 -0.17
C VAL A 65 13.07 -5.35 -0.27
N LYS A 66 13.45 -4.63 0.80
CA LYS A 66 14.63 -3.74 0.78
C LYS A 66 15.21 -3.48 2.17
N PRO A 67 16.47 -3.02 2.25
CA PRO A 67 17.00 -2.37 3.46
C PRO A 67 16.47 -0.94 3.61
N THR A 68 16.65 -0.36 4.80
CA THR A 68 16.46 1.08 5.04
C THR A 68 17.80 1.75 5.36
N ARG A 69 17.84 3.08 5.37
CA ARG A 69 19.08 3.82 5.66
C ARG A 69 19.65 3.50 7.05
N PHE A 70 18.78 3.35 8.05
CA PHE A 70 19.16 3.18 9.46
C PHE A 70 19.07 1.73 9.95
N ASP A 71 18.37 0.87 9.21
CA ASP A 71 18.30 -0.58 9.44
C ASP A 71 18.60 -1.28 8.12
N ARG A 72 19.80 -1.89 8.05
CA ARG A 72 20.31 -2.57 6.84
C ARG A 72 19.73 -3.98 6.67
N SER A 73 18.87 -4.45 7.58
CA SER A 73 18.18 -5.72 7.38
C SER A 73 17.28 -5.63 6.15
N ILE A 74 17.38 -6.64 5.27
CA ILE A 74 16.50 -6.78 4.12
C ILE A 74 15.17 -7.28 4.64
N ALA A 75 14.12 -6.49 4.51
CA ALA A 75 12.80 -6.86 4.98
C ALA A 75 11.69 -6.23 4.13
N ARG A 76 10.47 -6.73 4.30
CA ARG A 76 9.28 -6.25 3.58
C ARG A 76 8.91 -4.85 4.06
N ARG A 77 8.53 -3.97 3.14
CA ARG A 77 8.11 -2.58 3.38
C ARG A 77 6.95 -2.22 2.45
N VAL A 78 6.16 -1.24 2.86
CA VAL A 78 5.06 -0.70 2.05
C VAL A 78 5.46 0.66 1.50
N PHE A 79 5.34 0.84 0.20
CA PHE A 79 5.43 2.13 -0.47
C PHE A 79 4.04 2.57 -0.89
N ILE A 80 3.77 3.87 -0.82
CA ILE A 80 2.51 4.48 -1.23
C ILE A 80 2.84 5.60 -2.22
N PHE A 81 2.18 5.56 -3.38
CA PHE A 81 2.33 6.55 -4.44
C PHE A 81 0.96 7.09 -4.83
N LYS A 82 0.89 8.38 -5.13
CA LYS A 82 -0.31 9.00 -5.67
C LYS A 82 -0.11 9.57 -7.05
N ASN A 83 -1.22 9.79 -7.72
CA ASN A 83 -1.28 10.66 -8.87
C ASN A 83 -1.24 12.11 -8.39
N PHE A 84 -0.21 12.85 -8.78
CA PHE A 84 -0.17 14.29 -8.61
C PHE A 84 -0.15 14.96 -9.98
N ARG A 85 -1.33 15.32 -10.50
CA ARG A 85 -1.51 16.02 -11.78
C ARG A 85 -0.91 15.25 -12.97
N GLY A 86 -1.18 13.96 -13.06
CA GLY A 86 -0.69 13.07 -14.12
C GLY A 86 0.70 12.46 -13.86
N TRP A 87 1.33 12.78 -12.73
CA TRP A 87 2.65 12.30 -12.36
C TRP A 87 2.61 11.39 -11.15
N ILE A 88 3.43 10.34 -11.17
CA ILE A 88 3.65 9.49 -9.99
C ILE A 88 4.43 10.29 -8.95
N ARG A 89 3.85 10.42 -7.75
CA ARG A 89 4.51 11.04 -6.60
C ARG A 89 4.53 10.10 -5.41
N PRO A 90 5.71 9.81 -4.81
CA PRO A 90 5.76 9.03 -3.58
C PRO A 90 5.14 9.84 -2.44
N MET A 91 4.21 9.21 -1.73
CA MET A 91 3.67 9.71 -0.47
C MET A 91 4.49 9.20 0.70
N TRP A 92 4.82 7.90 0.68
CA TRP A 92 5.59 7.26 1.74
C TRP A 92 6.39 6.09 1.17
N MET A 93 7.67 6.03 1.51
CA MET A 93 8.60 4.99 1.00
C MET A 93 9.04 4.04 2.12
N GLY A 94 8.08 3.67 2.99
CA GLY A 94 8.15 2.53 3.89
C GLY A 94 9.19 2.60 5.00
N SER A 95 8.85 3.27 6.10
CA SER A 95 9.45 2.97 7.41
C SER A 95 8.85 1.67 7.99
N SER A 96 9.42 1.17 9.10
CA SER A 96 8.86 0.02 9.82
C SER A 96 7.46 0.36 10.37
N LEU A 97 6.53 -0.59 10.35
CA LEU A 97 5.22 -0.53 11.03
C LEU A 97 5.34 -0.98 12.51
N GLY A 98 6.50 -0.73 13.14
CA GLY A 98 6.84 -1.16 14.50
C GLY A 98 7.43 -2.58 14.59
N HIS A 99 7.00 -3.49 13.71
CA HIS A 99 7.43 -4.90 13.69
C HIS A 99 7.77 -5.38 12.27
N GLU A 100 8.29 -6.61 12.14
CA GLU A 100 8.60 -7.19 10.84
C GLU A 100 7.30 -7.37 10.05
N LEU A 101 7.20 -6.72 8.90
CA LEU A 101 6.06 -6.89 8.01
C LEU A 101 6.10 -8.28 7.36
N ILE A 102 5.07 -9.07 7.60
CA ILE A 102 4.85 -10.32 6.85
C ILE A 102 4.12 -9.96 5.57
N ASP A 103 2.93 -9.38 5.65
CA ASP A 103 2.12 -9.10 4.47
C ASP A 103 1.07 -8.02 4.75
N PHE A 104 0.40 -7.50 3.72
CA PHE A 104 -0.68 -6.51 3.90
C PHE A 104 -1.81 -6.62 2.88
N ARG A 105 -2.97 -6.04 3.20
CA ARG A 105 -4.07 -5.75 2.28
C ARG A 105 -4.50 -4.29 2.43
N CYS A 106 -4.97 -3.70 1.34
CA CYS A 106 -5.79 -2.51 1.36
C CYS A 106 -7.23 -2.92 1.64
N THR A 107 -7.88 -2.29 2.63
CA THR A 107 -9.30 -2.48 2.88
C THR A 107 -9.88 -1.24 3.53
N GLY A 108 -11.03 -0.76 3.07
CA GLY A 108 -11.71 0.42 3.63
C GLY A 108 -10.83 1.67 3.75
N GLY A 109 -9.96 1.94 2.77
CA GLY A 109 -9.01 3.07 2.79
C GLY A 109 -7.89 2.95 3.83
N ARG A 110 -7.69 1.77 4.41
CA ARG A 110 -6.63 1.46 5.36
C ARG A 110 -5.69 0.39 4.81
N VAL A 111 -4.50 0.33 5.39
CA VAL A 111 -3.57 -0.79 5.23
C VAL A 111 -3.75 -1.71 6.43
N ARG A 112 -4.27 -2.91 6.20
CA ARG A 112 -4.24 -3.98 7.20
C ARG A 112 -2.96 -4.80 7.01
N ALA A 113 -2.17 -4.93 8.05
CA ALA A 113 -0.87 -5.59 7.99
C ALA A 113 -0.77 -6.75 8.98
N ALA A 114 -0.22 -7.87 8.52
CA ALA A 114 0.27 -8.95 9.36
C ALA A 114 1.74 -8.69 9.71
N LEU A 115 2.05 -8.68 11.00
CA LEU A 115 3.35 -8.32 11.56
C LEU A 115 3.88 -9.43 12.46
N ARG A 116 5.20 -9.61 12.50
CA ARG A 116 5.89 -10.54 13.41
C ARG A 116 6.75 -9.80 14.41
N ASN A 117 6.60 -10.13 15.69
CA ASN A 117 7.47 -9.64 16.74
C ASN A 117 8.80 -10.44 16.79
N ARG A 118 9.75 -10.02 17.64
CA ARG A 118 11.06 -10.71 17.77
C ARG A 118 10.99 -12.10 18.40
N LYS A 119 9.92 -12.42 19.14
CA LYS A 119 9.68 -13.73 19.73
C LYS A 119 9.08 -14.73 18.74
N GLY A 120 8.57 -14.23 17.61
CA GLY A 120 7.94 -15.04 16.56
C GLY A 120 6.41 -14.95 16.55
N ASP A 121 5.80 -14.34 17.57
CA ASP A 121 4.34 -14.17 17.62
C ASP A 121 3.90 -13.16 16.57
N CYS A 122 2.76 -13.43 15.95
CA CYS A 122 2.19 -12.60 14.91
C CYS A 122 0.99 -11.79 15.41
N ALA A 123 0.72 -10.70 14.72
CA ALA A 123 -0.44 -9.86 14.94
C ALA A 123 -0.95 -9.30 13.62
N VAL A 124 -2.25 -9.00 13.55
CA VAL A 124 -2.87 -8.29 12.43
C VAL A 124 -3.42 -6.98 12.96
N GLY A 125 -3.09 -5.87 12.31
CA GLY A 125 -3.55 -4.54 12.71
C GLY A 125 -3.84 -3.63 11.53
N ASP A 126 -4.71 -2.66 11.76
CA ASP A 126 -5.08 -1.63 10.79
C ASP A 126 -4.26 -0.37 10.97
N TYR A 127 -3.90 0.22 9.83
CA TYR A 127 -3.14 1.45 9.74
C TYR A 127 -3.83 2.40 8.76
N ALA A 128 -4.04 3.64 9.19
CA ALA A 128 -4.61 4.70 8.36
C ALA A 128 -3.52 5.70 7.96
N TRP A 129 -3.73 6.39 6.85
CA TRP A 129 -2.88 7.51 6.48
C TRP A 129 -3.01 8.65 7.49
N ASP A 130 -1.89 9.11 8.01
CA ASP A 130 -1.78 10.35 8.80
C ASP A 130 -0.60 11.16 8.28
N ARG A 131 -0.90 12.21 7.50
CA ARG A 131 -0.02 13.30 7.01
C ARG A 131 1.32 12.89 6.38
N PHE A 132 2.18 12.21 7.12
CA PHE A 132 3.53 11.80 6.78
C PHE A 132 3.74 10.28 6.70
N GLY A 133 2.74 9.46 7.03
CA GLY A 133 2.86 8.01 6.95
C GLY A 133 1.65 7.25 7.47
N LEU A 134 1.83 5.95 7.69
CA LEU A 134 0.81 5.09 8.26
C LEU A 134 0.82 5.14 9.79
N ALA A 135 -0.29 5.58 10.38
CA ALA A 135 -0.53 5.57 11.81
C ALA A 135 -1.32 4.33 12.21
N PHE A 136 -0.93 3.71 13.32
CA PHE A 136 -1.66 2.58 13.90
C PHE A 136 -3.07 3.01 14.33
N VAL A 137 -4.08 2.20 13.99
CA VAL A 137 -5.48 2.41 14.37
C VAL A 137 -5.88 1.41 15.45
N GLU A 138 -5.87 0.14 15.13
CA GLU A 138 -6.34 -0.93 16.01
C GLU A 138 -5.70 -2.28 15.69
N TRP A 139 -5.70 -3.16 16.68
CA TRP A 139 -5.35 -4.56 16.48
C TRP A 139 -6.62 -5.33 16.12
N ILE A 140 -6.56 -6.11 15.04
CA ILE A 140 -7.59 -7.09 14.72
C ILE A 140 -7.39 -8.31 15.63
N GLU A 141 -6.17 -8.82 15.69
CA GLU A 141 -5.81 -9.92 16.58
C GLU A 141 -4.30 -9.92 16.86
N ARG A 142 -3.88 -10.51 17.97
CA ARG A 142 -2.48 -10.57 18.44
C ARG A 142 -2.16 -11.91 19.06
N ASP A 143 -0.86 -12.18 19.20
CA ASP A 143 -0.33 -13.39 19.83
C ASP A 143 -0.80 -14.67 19.10
N ILE A 144 -0.90 -14.57 17.77
CA ILE A 144 -1.35 -15.64 16.89
C ILE A 144 -0.21 -16.22 16.07
N THR A 145 -0.47 -17.39 15.47
CA THR A 145 0.46 -18.01 14.53
C THR A 145 0.52 -17.21 13.22
N GLN A 146 1.63 -17.35 12.49
CA GLN A 146 1.77 -16.73 11.17
C GLN A 146 0.69 -17.19 10.19
N GLN A 147 0.32 -18.48 10.22
CA GLN A 147 -0.71 -19.02 9.33
C GLN A 147 -2.04 -18.33 9.60
N HIS A 148 -2.45 -18.25 10.87
CA HIS A 148 -3.69 -17.58 11.25
C HIS A 148 -3.67 -16.09 10.86
N ALA A 149 -2.54 -15.39 11.05
CA ALA A 149 -2.43 -14.00 10.63
C ALA A 149 -2.60 -13.82 9.10
N LEU A 150 -2.13 -14.77 8.30
CA LEU A 150 -2.31 -14.75 6.85
C LEU A 150 -3.75 -15.09 6.43
N ASP A 151 -4.40 -16.03 7.13
CA ASP A 151 -5.80 -16.38 6.89
C ASP A 151 -6.70 -15.14 7.14
N LEU A 152 -6.51 -14.45 8.28
CA LEU A 152 -7.21 -13.19 8.61
C LEU A 152 -7.02 -12.09 7.55
N LEU A 153 -5.85 -12.03 6.90
CA LEU A 153 -5.63 -11.09 5.81
C LEU A 153 -6.36 -11.51 4.52
N ASN A 154 -6.47 -12.80 4.23
CA ASN A 154 -7.08 -13.28 2.99
C ASN A 154 -8.61 -13.20 3.04
N ASP A 155 -9.22 -13.44 4.20
CA ASP A 155 -10.69 -13.38 4.39
C ASP A 155 -11.29 -12.01 3.99
N ILE A 156 -10.48 -10.96 4.04
CA ILE A 156 -10.89 -9.59 3.64
C ILE A 156 -10.90 -9.45 2.13
N SER A 157 -9.95 -10.09 1.45
CA SER A 157 -9.88 -10.05 -0.02
C SER A 157 -11.09 -10.69 -0.68
N GLU A 158 -11.82 -11.54 0.04
CA GLU A 158 -13.06 -12.15 -0.46
C GLU A 158 -14.26 -11.23 -0.24
N LYS A 159 -14.34 -10.53 0.89
CA LYS A 159 -15.44 -9.60 1.21
C LYS A 159 -15.45 -8.32 0.38
N ASP A 160 -14.28 -7.83 -0.03
CA ASP A 160 -14.16 -6.61 -0.86
C ASP A 160 -14.31 -6.90 -2.38
N LYS A 161 -14.63 -8.15 -2.77
CA LYS A 161 -14.88 -8.57 -4.18
C LYS A 161 -16.36 -8.74 -4.52
N GLU A 162 -17.24 -8.66 -3.52
CA GLU A 162 -18.70 -8.76 -3.64
C GLU A 162 -19.34 -7.36 -3.66
#